data_AF-A0A9W6H829-F1
#
_entry.id   AF-A0A9W6H829-F1
#
_cell.length_a   1.000
_cell.length_b   1.000
_cell.length_c   1.000
_cell.angle_alpha   90.00
_cell.angle_beta   90.00
_cell.angle_gamma   90.00
#
_symmetry.space_group_name_H-M   'P 1'
#
loop_
_entity.id
_entity.type
_entity.pdbx_description
1 polymer ?
#
loop_
_entity_poly.entity_id
_entity_poly.type
_entity_poly.pdbx_seq_one_letter_code
_entity_poly.pdbx_strand_id
1 'polypeptide(L)'
;MSNSSFSWWAQSKSRSQATTAAFLVLATVLGGISYFVWSSPGSQVRQAVTAAVDVVNPMAAQNATLKEALGSASTTIASQKIELKKLQSKVVAAQAATAKKLAQAQQRTLVAENALAAAKAQVRAATAVGTAAGTTGAAGTGAGSSGGGTGGSGGTGSGGSGGTGGTGSQPAPITAPSKAALLQPANRYFGMYTEQAPFNWATFDATSAKIGVTPNVVGYFSGWDETFRANAVTRAWQQGRLPMMTWESRPISAGNDTVDAPEYSLPKIIGGSFDAYLHQYAKDIVATGLPLAIRLDHEMNSNWYPWVETDGKGNSVNGNNVGDYVKMWRHVHDIFQSEGANSLVMWVWSPNIVNNLPATHKADGYLAGLYPGDQYVDWVGLSGYLRPPYKADNDYTFDYTYGESLKELRAIAKKPIMLSEIGASETGGHKAAWISSFFDGLSKPENSDIVGFSWFNLAVTSYVEGVRATNDWRIDSRADSLSAFIEGLTRPEDHFTLTPAK
;
A
#
# COMPACT_ATOMS: atom_id res chain seq x y z
N MET A 1 -23.37 -23.82 -17.15
CA MET A 1 -23.70 -24.54 -18.40
C MET A 1 -23.38 -23.63 -19.56
N SER A 2 -22.41 -24.02 -20.40
CA SER A 2 -22.24 -23.64 -21.81
C SER A 2 -20.78 -23.94 -22.19
N ASN A 3 -20.51 -25.21 -22.50
CA ASN A 3 -19.22 -25.65 -23.05
C ASN A 3 -19.12 -25.21 -24.50
N SER A 4 -18.13 -24.38 -24.79
CA SER A 4 -17.65 -24.06 -26.13
C SER A 4 -16.82 -25.23 -26.67
N SER A 5 -17.38 -26.01 -27.58
CA SER A 5 -16.66 -26.98 -28.40
C SER A 5 -16.35 -26.38 -29.77
N PHE A 6 -15.06 -26.19 -30.03
CA PHE A 6 -14.50 -25.88 -31.35
C PHE A 6 -14.92 -26.94 -32.37
N SER A 7 -15.60 -26.53 -33.44
CA SER A 7 -15.89 -27.36 -34.60
C SER A 7 -14.90 -27.03 -35.73
N TRP A 8 -13.81 -27.79 -35.81
CA TRP A 8 -12.92 -27.79 -36.97
C TRP A 8 -13.12 -29.08 -37.75
N TRP A 9 -14.00 -29.08 -38.77
CA TRP A 9 -13.92 -30.01 -39.91
C TRP A 9 -14.52 -29.36 -41.15
N ALA A 10 -13.69 -29.26 -42.19
CA ALA A 10 -14.10 -28.89 -43.54
C ALA A 10 -15.04 -29.94 -44.13
N GLN A 11 -16.19 -29.52 -44.67
CA GLN A 11 -17.07 -30.38 -45.46
C GLN A 11 -16.48 -30.58 -46.87
N SER A 12 -15.70 -31.66 -47.04
CA SER A 12 -15.33 -32.17 -48.36
C SER A 12 -16.36 -33.21 -48.81
N LYS A 13 -17.23 -32.86 -49.77
CA LYS A 13 -18.24 -33.76 -50.37
C LYS A 13 -17.70 -34.76 -51.41
N SER A 14 -16.39 -34.86 -51.66
CA SER A 14 -15.85 -35.71 -52.75
C SER A 14 -15.46 -37.14 -52.34
N ARG A 15 -15.66 -37.56 -51.09
CA ARG A 15 -15.35 -38.93 -50.64
C ARG A 15 -16.55 -39.73 -50.12
N SER A 16 -17.78 -39.20 -50.19
CA SER A 16 -18.93 -39.87 -49.57
C SER A 16 -19.19 -41.27 -50.12
N GLN A 17 -19.09 -41.48 -51.44
CA GLN A 17 -19.33 -42.79 -52.05
C GLN A 17 -18.26 -43.82 -51.73
N ALA A 18 -16.97 -43.43 -51.72
CA ALA A 18 -15.88 -44.32 -51.34
C ALA A 18 -15.91 -44.66 -49.85
N THR A 19 -16.26 -43.69 -49.00
CA THR A 19 -16.47 -43.91 -47.56
C THR A 19 -17.69 -44.79 -47.31
N THR A 20 -18.80 -44.60 -48.02
CA THR A 20 -19.99 -45.46 -47.91
C THR A 20 -19.71 -46.88 -48.40
N ALA A 21 -18.98 -47.05 -49.51
CA ALA A 21 -18.57 -48.37 -49.99
C ALA A 21 -17.63 -49.08 -49.03
N ALA A 22 -16.63 -48.38 -48.48
CA ALA A 22 -15.74 -48.92 -47.45
C ALA A 22 -16.51 -49.28 -46.17
N PHE A 23 -17.48 -48.45 -45.77
CA PHE A 23 -18.32 -48.72 -44.60
C PHE A 23 -19.24 -49.93 -44.81
N LEU A 24 -19.81 -50.09 -46.01
CA LEU A 24 -20.61 -51.27 -46.37
C LEU A 24 -19.76 -52.54 -46.38
N VAL A 25 -18.57 -52.51 -46.97
CA VAL A 25 -17.65 -53.65 -46.95
C VAL A 25 -17.25 -54.00 -45.52
N LEU A 26 -16.90 -53.00 -44.71
CA LEU A 26 -16.55 -53.22 -43.31
C LEU A 26 -17.73 -53.77 -42.51
N ALA A 27 -18.93 -53.23 -42.69
CA ALA A 27 -20.14 -53.70 -42.02
C ALA A 27 -20.53 -55.12 -42.44
N THR A 28 -20.33 -55.48 -43.71
CA THR A 28 -20.61 -56.83 -44.23
C THR A 28 -19.58 -57.84 -43.72
N VAL A 29 -18.30 -57.46 -43.66
CA VAL A 29 -17.22 -58.27 -43.08
C VAL A 29 -17.44 -58.47 -41.58
N LEU A 30 -17.76 -57.40 -40.85
CA LEU A 30 -18.08 -57.48 -39.41
C LEU A 30 -19.35 -58.31 -39.16
N GLY A 31 -20.39 -58.15 -39.99
CA GLY A 31 -21.61 -58.96 -39.93
C GLY A 31 -21.34 -60.44 -40.22
N GLY A 32 -20.47 -60.75 -41.18
CA GLY A 32 -20.04 -62.12 -41.49
C GLY A 32 -19.21 -62.76 -40.37
N ILE A 33 -18.29 -61.99 -39.76
CA ILE A 33 -17.52 -62.43 -38.58
C ILE A 33 -18.45 -62.66 -37.39
N SER A 34 -19.40 -61.75 -37.12
CA SER A 34 -20.40 -61.93 -36.07
C SER A 34 -21.28 -63.16 -36.30
N TYR A 35 -21.73 -63.40 -37.52
CA TYR A 35 -22.51 -64.59 -37.87
C TYR A 35 -21.71 -65.88 -37.67
N PHE A 36 -20.45 -65.92 -38.14
CA PHE A 36 -19.55 -67.08 -37.97
C PHE A 36 -19.23 -67.37 -36.49
N VAL A 37 -19.05 -66.32 -35.67
CA VAL A 37 -18.83 -66.44 -34.22
C VAL A 37 -20.07 -66.93 -33.48
N TRP A 38 -21.29 -66.56 -33.91
CA TRP A 38 -22.54 -67.00 -33.29
C TRP A 38 -23.03 -68.38 -33.76
N SER A 39 -22.75 -68.77 -35.00
CA SER A 39 -23.19 -70.05 -35.59
C SER A 39 -22.24 -71.22 -35.34
N SER A 40 -21.02 -70.97 -34.85
CA SER A 40 -20.00 -72.00 -34.56
C SER A 40 -19.59 -71.99 -33.07
N PRO A 41 -20.30 -72.73 -32.19
CA PRO A 41 -20.18 -72.59 -30.74
C PRO A 41 -18.81 -72.92 -30.15
N GLY A 42 -17.96 -73.68 -30.85
CA GLY A 42 -16.64 -74.14 -30.40
C GLY A 42 -15.44 -73.54 -31.15
N SER A 43 -15.61 -72.47 -31.94
CA SER A 43 -14.49 -71.88 -32.70
C SER A 43 -13.49 -71.14 -31.79
N GLN A 44 -12.20 -71.18 -32.14
CA GLN A 44 -11.14 -70.45 -31.42
C GLN A 44 -11.40 -68.94 -31.39
N VAL A 45 -12.04 -68.39 -32.44
CA VAL A 45 -12.41 -66.96 -32.51
C VAL A 45 -13.48 -66.62 -31.47
N ARG A 46 -14.51 -67.46 -31.29
CA ARG A 46 -15.52 -67.24 -30.24
C ARG A 46 -14.92 -67.34 -28.85
N GLN A 47 -14.01 -68.30 -28.61
CA GLN A 47 -13.31 -68.42 -27.33
C GLN A 47 -12.42 -67.20 -27.05
N ALA A 48 -11.71 -66.67 -28.06
CA ALA A 48 -10.92 -65.45 -27.94
C ALA A 48 -11.80 -64.21 -27.69
N VAL A 49 -12.97 -64.11 -28.34
CA VAL A 49 -13.95 -63.04 -28.10
C VAL A 49 -14.55 -63.15 -26.70
N THR A 50 -14.95 -64.34 -26.24
CA THR A 50 -15.45 -64.54 -24.87
C THR A 50 -14.36 -64.21 -23.84
N ALA A 51 -13.12 -64.68 -24.03
CA ALA A 51 -12.00 -64.34 -23.16
C ALA A 51 -11.70 -62.83 -23.14
N ALA A 52 -11.82 -62.14 -24.28
CA ALA A 52 -11.68 -60.69 -24.34
C ALA A 52 -12.84 -59.98 -23.63
N VAL A 53 -14.08 -60.44 -23.78
CA VAL A 53 -15.27 -59.90 -23.09
C VAL A 53 -15.17 -60.13 -21.57
N ASP A 54 -14.67 -61.29 -21.14
CA ASP A 54 -14.43 -61.61 -19.73
C ASP A 54 -13.36 -60.71 -19.09
N VAL A 55 -12.42 -60.18 -19.87
CA VAL A 55 -11.42 -59.19 -19.42
C VAL A 55 -11.96 -57.76 -19.49
N VAL A 56 -12.74 -57.41 -20.52
CA VAL A 56 -13.23 -56.05 -20.77
C VAL A 56 -14.40 -55.67 -19.86
N ASN A 57 -15.32 -56.58 -19.56
CA ASN A 57 -16.49 -56.28 -18.70
C ASN A 57 -16.08 -55.86 -17.27
N PRO A 58 -15.14 -56.55 -16.58
CA PRO A 58 -14.62 -56.09 -15.29
C PRO A 58 -13.94 -54.72 -15.39
N MET A 59 -13.20 -54.45 -16.47
CA MET A 59 -12.58 -53.14 -16.69
C MET A 59 -13.60 -52.02 -16.93
N ALA A 60 -14.69 -52.31 -17.65
CA ALA A 60 -15.78 -51.36 -17.86
C ALA A 60 -16.52 -51.05 -16.54
N ALA A 61 -16.77 -52.08 -15.72
CA ALA A 61 -17.34 -51.92 -14.38
C ALA A 61 -16.40 -51.12 -13.46
N GLN A 62 -15.10 -51.45 -13.44
CA GLN A 62 -14.08 -50.70 -12.69
C GLN A 62 -14.01 -49.24 -13.13
N ASN A 63 -14.06 -48.97 -14.44
CA ASN A 63 -14.08 -47.60 -14.97
C ASN A 63 -15.33 -46.82 -14.56
N ALA A 64 -16.50 -47.47 -14.48
CA ALA A 64 -17.71 -46.85 -13.96
C ALA A 64 -17.56 -46.49 -12.48
N THR A 65 -17.05 -47.42 -11.65
CA THR A 65 -16.76 -47.18 -10.23
C THR A 65 -15.74 -46.06 -10.02
N LEU A 66 -14.66 -46.03 -10.81
CA LEU A 66 -13.66 -44.96 -10.75
C LEU A 66 -14.26 -43.59 -11.12
N LYS A 67 -15.16 -43.53 -12.10
CA LYS A 67 -15.86 -42.27 -12.46
C LYS A 67 -16.79 -41.79 -11.35
N GLU A 68 -17.53 -42.70 -10.71
CA GLU A 68 -18.37 -42.37 -9.55
C GLU A 68 -17.53 -41.91 -8.36
N ALA A 69 -16.43 -42.62 -8.07
CA ALA A 69 -15.48 -42.24 -7.01
C ALA A 69 -14.85 -40.87 -7.29
N LEU A 70 -14.45 -40.58 -8.53
CA LEU A 70 -13.92 -39.28 -8.94
C LEU A 70 -14.99 -38.17 -8.80
N GLY A 71 -16.25 -38.45 -9.15
CA GLY A 71 -17.36 -37.52 -8.98
C GLY A 71 -17.64 -37.20 -7.50
N SER A 72 -17.64 -38.24 -6.65
CA SER A 72 -17.82 -38.10 -5.20
C SER A 72 -16.64 -37.36 -4.54
N ALA A 73 -15.40 -37.69 -4.93
CA ALA A 73 -14.20 -37.00 -4.47
C ALA A 73 -14.21 -35.52 -4.90
N SER A 74 -14.59 -35.22 -6.15
CA SER A 74 -14.70 -33.85 -6.64
C SER A 74 -15.75 -33.04 -5.85
N THR A 75 -16.89 -33.65 -5.53
CA THR A 75 -17.95 -33.03 -4.72
C THR A 75 -17.49 -32.78 -3.29
N THR A 76 -16.81 -33.76 -2.68
CA THR A 76 -16.22 -33.64 -1.34
C THR A 76 -15.16 -32.54 -1.29
N ILE A 77 -14.28 -32.47 -2.27
CA ILE A 77 -13.27 -31.40 -2.38
C ILE A 77 -13.96 -30.04 -2.50
N ALA A 78 -15.03 -29.93 -3.29
CA ALA A 78 -15.77 -28.68 -3.42
C ALA A 78 -16.43 -28.25 -2.09
N SER A 79 -17.05 -29.17 -1.36
CA SER A 79 -17.67 -28.88 -0.06
C SER A 79 -16.65 -28.51 1.01
N GLN A 80 -15.53 -29.25 1.09
CA GLN A 80 -14.43 -28.94 2.00
C GLN A 80 -13.79 -27.59 1.70
N LYS A 81 -13.65 -27.21 0.41
CA LYS A 81 -13.18 -25.87 0.02
C LYS A 81 -14.12 -24.77 0.51
N ILE A 82 -15.43 -25.00 0.50
CA ILE A 82 -16.41 -24.03 1.02
C ILE A 82 -16.27 -23.90 2.54
N GLU A 83 -16.19 -25.00 3.27
CA GLU A 83 -16.01 -24.97 4.73
C GLU A 83 -14.68 -24.35 5.14
N LEU A 84 -13.59 -24.65 4.43
CA LEU A 84 -12.29 -24.03 4.67
C LEU A 84 -12.36 -22.51 4.49
N LYS A 85 -13.02 -22.01 3.44
CA LYS A 85 -13.23 -20.56 3.24
C LYS A 85 -14.03 -19.93 4.38
N LYS A 86 -15.08 -20.61 4.87
CA LYS A 86 -15.85 -20.14 6.03
C LYS A 86 -14.99 -20.07 7.29
N LEU A 87 -14.20 -21.10 7.58
CA LEU A 87 -13.30 -21.11 8.72
C LEU A 87 -12.25 -20.00 8.62
N GLN A 88 -11.62 -19.84 7.46
CA GLN A 88 -10.69 -18.74 7.19
C GLN A 88 -11.32 -17.37 7.45
N SER A 89 -12.55 -17.14 6.97
CA SER A 89 -13.26 -15.88 7.23
C SER A 89 -13.51 -15.62 8.73
N LYS A 90 -13.81 -16.67 9.50
CA LYS A 90 -13.99 -16.56 10.96
C LYS A 90 -12.68 -16.25 11.68
N VAL A 91 -11.58 -16.89 11.27
CA VAL A 91 -10.24 -16.64 11.82
C VAL A 91 -9.83 -15.19 11.58
N VAL A 92 -9.96 -14.71 10.34
CA VAL A 92 -9.64 -13.32 9.98
C VAL A 92 -10.50 -12.33 10.76
N ALA A 93 -11.80 -12.59 10.91
CA ALA A 93 -12.67 -11.72 11.71
C ALA A 93 -12.25 -11.69 13.20
N ALA A 94 -11.82 -12.82 13.77
CA ALA A 94 -11.31 -12.88 15.13
C ALA A 94 -9.95 -12.16 15.28
N GLN A 95 -9.07 -12.27 14.28
CA GLN A 95 -7.81 -11.53 14.22
C GLN A 95 -8.07 -10.02 14.16
N ALA A 96 -8.97 -9.56 13.29
CA ALA A 96 -9.34 -8.15 13.19
C ALA A 96 -9.93 -7.61 14.52
N ALA A 97 -10.81 -8.38 15.18
CA ALA A 97 -11.34 -8.01 16.48
C ALA A 97 -10.24 -7.90 17.56
N THR A 98 -9.23 -8.78 17.48
CA THR A 98 -8.07 -8.76 18.39
C THR A 98 -7.17 -7.56 18.11
N ALA A 99 -6.88 -7.27 16.84
CA ALA A 99 -6.14 -6.09 16.40
C ALA A 99 -6.82 -4.79 16.88
N LYS A 100 -8.15 -4.70 16.74
CA LYS A 100 -8.94 -3.55 17.24
C LYS A 100 -8.80 -3.40 18.76
N LYS A 101 -8.87 -4.49 19.52
CA LYS A 101 -8.67 -4.46 20.98
C LYS A 101 -7.24 -4.06 21.36
N LEU A 102 -6.23 -4.55 20.64
CA LEU A 102 -4.83 -4.17 20.87
C LEU A 102 -4.64 -2.67 20.64
N ALA A 103 -5.17 -2.13 19.54
CA ALA A 103 -5.13 -0.70 19.25
C ALA A 103 -5.85 0.14 20.34
N GLN A 104 -6.99 -0.34 20.84
CA GLN A 104 -7.70 0.32 21.94
C GLN A 104 -6.88 0.30 23.24
N ALA A 105 -6.18 -0.80 23.52
CA ALA A 105 -5.29 -0.90 24.68
C ALA A 105 -4.11 0.07 24.55
N GLN A 106 -3.45 0.12 23.38
CA GLN A 106 -2.36 1.08 23.12
C GLN A 106 -2.81 2.53 23.34
N GLN A 107 -3.98 2.92 22.82
CA GLN A 107 -4.50 4.27 23.03
C GLN A 107 -4.79 4.59 24.50
N ARG A 108 -5.34 3.64 25.27
CA ARG A 108 -5.58 3.82 26.71
C ARG A 108 -4.27 4.00 27.48
N THR A 109 -3.24 3.22 27.12
CA THR A 109 -1.90 3.37 27.70
C THR A 109 -1.34 4.75 27.43
N LEU A 110 -1.39 5.23 26.17
CA LEU A 110 -0.91 6.56 25.81
C LEU A 110 -1.63 7.69 26.59
N VAL A 111 -2.95 7.59 26.74
CA VAL A 111 -3.72 8.55 27.55
C VAL A 111 -3.29 8.52 29.02
N ALA A 112 -3.09 7.33 29.58
CA ALA A 112 -2.65 7.16 30.97
C ALA A 112 -1.23 7.71 31.19
N GLU A 113 -0.31 7.48 30.24
CA GLU A 113 1.06 8.01 30.27
C GLU A 113 1.08 9.54 30.22
N ASN A 114 0.27 10.15 29.35
CA ASN A 114 0.14 11.60 29.28
C ASN A 114 -0.45 12.19 30.56
N ALA A 115 -1.48 11.55 31.14
CA ALA A 115 -2.05 11.96 32.42
C ALA A 115 -1.02 11.86 33.57
N LEU A 116 -0.22 10.79 33.59
CA LEU A 116 0.87 10.61 34.55
C LEU A 116 1.96 11.67 34.38
N ALA A 117 2.34 12.02 33.14
CA ALA A 117 3.30 13.07 32.86
C ALA A 117 2.80 14.44 33.35
N ALA A 118 1.54 14.76 33.09
CA ALA A 118 0.91 15.98 33.57
C ALA A 118 0.85 16.05 35.10
N ALA A 119 0.45 14.95 35.76
CA ALA A 119 0.44 14.85 37.22
C ALA A 119 1.85 15.01 37.82
N LYS A 120 2.87 14.39 37.23
CA LYS A 120 4.27 14.57 37.64
C LYS A 120 4.72 16.03 37.50
N ALA A 121 4.33 16.71 36.43
CA ALA A 121 4.64 18.13 36.23
C ALA A 121 3.97 19.02 37.30
N GLN A 122 2.70 18.74 37.62
CA GLN A 122 1.97 19.44 38.68
C GLN A 122 2.62 19.24 40.06
N VAL A 123 3.04 18.00 40.38
CA VAL A 123 3.76 17.71 41.64
C VAL A 123 5.08 18.48 41.69
N ARG A 124 5.89 18.48 40.62
CA ARG A 124 7.14 19.25 40.58
C ARG A 124 6.90 20.74 40.78
N ALA A 125 5.87 21.31 40.14
CA ALA A 125 5.50 22.71 40.31
C ALA A 125 5.10 23.01 41.77
N ALA A 126 4.31 22.14 42.40
CA ALA A 126 3.91 22.29 43.80
C ALA A 126 5.12 22.19 44.76
N THR A 127 6.07 21.28 44.51
CA THR A 127 7.29 21.17 45.32
C THR A 127 8.22 22.38 45.16
N ALA A 128 8.31 22.95 43.95
CA ALA A 128 9.08 24.17 43.70
C ALA A 128 8.51 25.38 44.46
N VAL A 129 7.19 25.53 44.51
CA VAL A 129 6.51 26.58 45.30
C VAL A 129 6.73 26.38 46.81
N GLY A 130 6.69 25.14 47.30
CA GLY A 130 6.99 24.83 48.70
C GLY A 130 8.43 25.16 49.12
N THR A 131 9.39 25.05 48.20
CA THR A 131 10.81 25.37 48.47
C THR A 131 11.08 26.89 48.46
N ALA A 132 10.34 27.64 47.64
CA ALA A 132 10.37 29.12 47.66
C ALA A 132 9.71 29.72 48.91
N ALA A 133 8.65 29.08 49.43
CA ALA A 133 8.03 29.49 50.70
C ALA A 133 8.88 29.14 51.94
N GLY A 134 9.78 28.15 51.83
CA GLY A 134 10.71 27.75 52.90
C GLY A 134 11.97 28.62 53.02
N THR A 135 12.24 29.50 52.05
CA THR A 135 13.46 30.34 52.02
C THR A 135 13.23 31.81 52.42
N THR A 136 12.00 32.21 52.78
CA THR A 136 11.71 33.55 53.34
C THR A 136 11.68 33.60 54.87
N GLY A 137 12.14 32.54 55.54
CA GLY A 137 12.12 32.41 57.00
C GLY A 137 13.44 32.79 57.70
N ALA A 138 14.08 33.91 57.35
CA ALA A 138 15.12 34.53 58.20
C ALA A 138 15.55 35.93 57.69
N ALA A 139 14.88 37.00 58.15
CA ALA A 139 15.51 38.28 58.50
C ALA A 139 14.47 39.34 58.92
N GLY A 140 14.67 39.90 60.11
CA GLY A 140 14.58 41.34 60.30
C GLY A 140 13.22 41.95 60.67
N THR A 141 13.02 42.12 61.97
CA THR A 141 12.13 43.09 62.61
C THR A 141 12.25 44.51 62.03
N GLY A 142 11.11 45.18 61.78
CA GLY A 142 11.06 46.61 61.50
C GLY A 142 9.62 47.15 61.55
N ALA A 143 9.35 48.06 62.49
CA ALA A 143 8.06 48.66 62.79
C ALA A 143 7.66 49.81 61.82
N GLY A 144 6.36 50.10 61.74
CA GLY A 144 5.77 51.30 61.10
C GLY A 144 4.33 51.04 60.65
N SER A 145 3.32 51.23 61.49
CA SER A 145 2.48 52.43 61.67
C SER A 145 1.49 52.75 60.52
N SER A 146 0.21 52.56 60.85
CA SER A 146 -0.97 53.40 60.57
C SER A 146 -1.38 53.77 59.14
N GLY A 147 -2.63 53.45 58.80
CA GLY A 147 -3.41 54.15 57.77
C GLY A 147 -4.72 53.44 57.45
N GLY A 148 -5.80 53.79 58.14
CA GLY A 148 -7.14 53.21 57.96
C GLY A 148 -7.90 53.75 56.76
N GLY A 149 -8.92 53.00 56.33
CA GLY A 149 -9.90 53.40 55.33
C GLY A 149 -11.02 52.37 55.22
N THR A 150 -12.13 52.64 55.93
CA THR A 150 -13.34 51.83 55.99
C THR A 150 -14.38 52.25 54.93
N GLY A 151 -15.08 51.27 54.35
CA GLY A 151 -16.53 51.33 54.17
C GLY A 151 -17.09 51.59 52.76
N GLY A 152 -18.08 50.78 52.36
CA GLY A 152 -19.07 51.18 51.35
C GLY A 152 -19.60 50.05 50.45
N SER A 153 -20.69 49.41 50.85
CA SER A 153 -21.45 48.44 50.06
C SER A 153 -22.48 49.10 49.12
N GLY A 154 -22.87 48.39 48.06
CA GLY A 154 -24.26 48.36 47.56
C GLY A 154 -24.48 48.93 46.17
N GLY A 155 -25.15 48.16 45.30
CA GLY A 155 -25.64 48.64 44.01
C GLY A 155 -25.99 47.55 43.01
N THR A 156 -27.09 46.85 43.24
CA THR A 156 -27.79 45.99 42.27
C THR A 156 -28.34 46.79 41.09
N GLY A 157 -28.17 46.30 39.86
CA GLY A 157 -28.83 46.81 38.66
C GLY A 157 -29.20 45.67 37.72
N SER A 158 -30.47 45.26 37.78
CA SER A 158 -31.12 44.37 36.82
C SER A 158 -31.46 45.15 35.55
N GLY A 159 -31.22 44.54 34.38
CA GLY A 159 -31.61 45.06 33.08
C GLY A 159 -31.45 43.99 32.01
N GLY A 160 -32.46 43.13 31.90
CA GLY A 160 -32.58 42.18 30.80
C GLY A 160 -33.05 42.87 29.52
N SER A 161 -32.43 42.52 28.39
CA SER A 161 -33.04 42.58 27.07
C SER A 161 -32.45 41.46 26.23
N GLY A 162 -33.34 40.65 25.66
CA GLY A 162 -33.03 39.40 25.00
C GLY A 162 -32.27 39.58 23.69
N GLY A 163 -31.26 38.72 23.52
CA GLY A 163 -30.71 38.36 22.22
C GLY A 163 -30.55 36.86 22.21
N THR A 164 -31.49 36.14 21.61
CA THR A 164 -31.33 34.73 21.24
C THR A 164 -30.30 34.61 20.12
N GLY A 165 -29.03 34.82 20.47
CA GLY A 165 -27.89 34.49 19.63
C GLY A 165 -27.57 33.03 19.86
N GLY A 166 -28.07 32.16 18.99
CA GLY A 166 -27.60 30.77 18.95
C GLY A 166 -26.08 30.79 18.77
N THR A 167 -25.35 30.45 19.83
CA THR A 167 -23.93 30.12 19.74
C THR A 167 -23.84 28.81 18.96
N GLY A 168 -23.87 28.90 17.64
CA GLY A 168 -23.36 27.84 16.79
C GLY A 168 -21.92 27.64 17.23
N SER A 169 -21.65 26.55 17.94
CA SER A 169 -20.31 26.19 18.37
C SER A 169 -19.47 26.08 17.09
N GLN A 170 -18.62 27.08 16.85
CA GLN A 170 -17.68 27.06 15.74
C GLN A 170 -16.89 25.76 15.85
N PRO A 171 -16.83 24.93 14.79
CA PRO A 171 -16.10 23.66 14.84
C PRO A 171 -14.68 23.90 15.34
N ALA A 172 -14.20 23.06 16.25
CA ALA A 172 -12.84 23.15 16.75
C ALA A 172 -11.85 23.13 15.56
N PRO A 173 -10.81 23.98 15.56
CA PRO A 173 -9.80 23.97 14.50
C PRO A 173 -9.18 22.59 14.34
N ILE A 174 -8.95 22.17 13.10
CA ILE A 174 -8.22 20.92 12.80
C ILE A 174 -6.78 21.15 13.22
N THR A 175 -6.21 20.22 13.98
CA THR A 175 -4.82 20.27 14.43
C THR A 175 -4.03 19.08 13.89
N ALA A 176 -2.72 19.25 13.81
CA ALA A 176 -1.77 18.21 13.44
C ALA A 176 -0.55 18.26 14.37
N PRO A 177 0.18 17.14 14.56
CA PRO A 177 1.49 17.16 15.17
C PRO A 177 2.45 18.08 14.40
N SER A 178 3.46 18.62 15.08
CA SER A 178 4.50 19.42 14.41
C SER A 178 5.29 18.56 13.41
N LYS A 179 5.85 19.19 12.36
CA LYS A 179 6.75 18.52 11.41
C LYS A 179 7.84 17.71 12.13
N ALA A 180 8.48 18.29 13.14
CA ALA A 180 9.53 17.61 13.91
C ALA A 180 9.06 16.31 14.59
N ALA A 181 7.84 16.29 15.13
CA ALA A 181 7.26 15.10 15.74
C ALA A 181 6.89 14.03 14.70
N LEU A 182 6.54 14.45 13.48
CA LEU A 182 6.22 13.55 12.38
C LEU A 182 7.49 12.89 11.80
N LEU A 183 8.60 13.64 11.70
CA LEU A 183 9.83 13.13 11.09
C LEU A 183 10.52 12.01 11.86
N GLN A 184 10.33 11.97 13.19
CA GLN A 184 10.94 11.01 14.10
C GLN A 184 9.84 10.38 14.96
N PRO A 185 8.97 9.55 14.38
CA PRO A 185 7.87 8.97 15.12
C PRO A 185 8.40 7.94 16.12
N ALA A 186 7.81 7.90 17.32
CA ALA A 186 8.19 6.90 18.33
C ALA A 186 7.83 5.45 17.90
N ASN A 187 6.84 5.33 17.02
CA ASN A 187 6.25 4.10 16.54
C ASN A 187 6.10 4.18 15.01
N ARG A 188 6.28 3.07 14.30
CA ARG A 188 6.19 3.01 12.84
C ARG A 188 4.83 3.47 12.30
N TYR A 189 4.86 4.12 11.15
CA TYR A 189 3.71 4.45 10.33
C TYR A 189 3.17 3.22 9.59
N PHE A 190 1.85 3.10 9.56
CA PHE A 190 1.12 2.23 8.65
C PHE A 190 0.27 3.12 7.74
N GLY A 191 0.60 3.16 6.46
CA GLY A 191 -0.09 3.93 5.44
C GLY A 191 -0.82 3.09 4.42
N MET A 192 -1.76 3.73 3.72
CA MET A 192 -2.48 3.09 2.63
C MET A 192 -2.87 4.10 1.53
N TYR A 193 -2.73 3.67 0.28
CA TYR A 193 -3.37 4.29 -0.89
C TYR A 193 -4.61 3.47 -1.23
N THR A 194 -5.75 4.12 -1.44
CA THR A 194 -6.96 3.48 -1.99
C THR A 194 -7.53 4.32 -3.10
N GLU A 195 -8.46 3.75 -3.87
CA GLU A 195 -9.27 4.54 -4.80
C GLU A 195 -9.88 5.74 -4.08
N GLN A 196 -9.70 6.92 -4.67
CA GLN A 196 -10.32 8.19 -4.27
C GLN A 196 -9.97 8.71 -2.87
N ALA A 197 -9.16 8.03 -2.04
CA ALA A 197 -8.71 8.63 -0.78
C ALA A 197 -7.72 9.78 -1.07
N PRO A 198 -7.72 10.87 -0.28
CA PRO A 198 -8.58 11.22 0.85
C PRO A 198 -9.94 11.88 0.48
N PHE A 199 -10.29 11.92 -0.79
CA PHE A 199 -11.55 12.52 -1.29
C PHE A 199 -12.78 11.67 -0.99
N ASN A 200 -12.61 10.35 -0.89
CA ASN A 200 -13.60 9.39 -0.45
C ASN A 200 -12.94 8.36 0.49
N TRP A 201 -13.60 8.08 1.61
CA TRP A 201 -13.09 7.18 2.64
C TRP A 201 -13.68 5.76 2.57
N ALA A 202 -14.65 5.48 1.69
CA ALA A 202 -15.40 4.23 1.70
C ALA A 202 -14.50 2.99 1.59
N THR A 203 -13.62 2.94 0.58
CA THR A 203 -12.68 1.81 0.41
C THR A 203 -11.67 1.77 1.55
N PHE A 204 -11.14 2.92 1.96
CA PHE A 204 -10.16 3.03 3.03
C PHE A 204 -10.70 2.50 4.36
N ASP A 205 -11.89 2.94 4.77
CA ASP A 205 -12.51 2.56 6.03
C ASP A 205 -13.03 1.12 5.97
N ALA A 206 -13.53 0.65 4.82
CA ALA A 206 -13.93 -0.76 4.65
C ALA A 206 -12.74 -1.72 4.78
N THR A 207 -11.59 -1.40 4.18
CA THR A 207 -10.36 -2.19 4.35
C THR A 207 -9.85 -2.10 5.78
N SER A 208 -9.85 -0.90 6.39
CA SER A 208 -9.47 -0.71 7.80
C SER A 208 -10.31 -1.57 8.75
N ALA A 209 -11.63 -1.65 8.53
CA ALA A 209 -12.53 -2.48 9.32
C ALA A 209 -12.19 -3.99 9.21
N LYS A 210 -11.73 -4.45 8.04
CA LYS A 210 -11.29 -5.85 7.85
C LYS A 210 -9.95 -6.15 8.50
N ILE A 211 -9.07 -5.17 8.61
CA ILE A 211 -7.78 -5.31 9.34
C ILE A 211 -8.01 -5.19 10.86
N GLY A 212 -9.00 -4.39 11.27
CA GLY A 212 -9.29 -4.05 12.67
C GLY A 212 -8.59 -2.78 13.16
N VAL A 213 -7.67 -2.22 12.36
CA VAL A 213 -6.97 -0.97 12.64
C VAL A 213 -7.02 -0.02 11.45
N THR A 214 -6.91 1.27 11.74
CA THR A 214 -6.91 2.36 10.77
C THR A 214 -5.46 2.78 10.49
N PRO A 215 -5.01 2.79 9.21
CA PRO A 215 -3.72 3.38 8.84
C PRO A 215 -3.66 4.88 9.20
N ASN A 216 -2.49 5.33 9.67
CA ASN A 216 -2.21 6.69 10.11
C ASN A 216 -1.48 7.55 9.06
N VAL A 217 -1.22 6.99 7.87
CA VAL A 217 -0.82 7.73 6.66
C VAL A 217 -1.83 7.46 5.56
N VAL A 218 -2.22 8.50 4.80
CA VAL A 218 -3.05 8.37 3.61
C VAL A 218 -2.28 8.86 2.40
N GLY A 219 -2.08 7.96 1.44
CA GLY A 219 -1.42 8.25 0.18
C GLY A 219 -2.41 8.74 -0.88
N TYR A 220 -2.01 9.72 -1.69
CA TYR A 220 -2.72 10.12 -2.91
C TYR A 220 -1.76 10.70 -3.95
N PHE A 221 -2.22 10.81 -5.20
CA PHE A 221 -1.46 11.34 -6.32
C PHE A 221 -2.02 12.71 -6.75
N SER A 222 -1.15 13.59 -7.24
CA SER A 222 -1.52 14.88 -7.83
C SER A 222 -0.54 15.23 -8.96
N GLY A 223 -1.05 15.90 -9.99
CA GLY A 223 -0.28 16.34 -11.16
C GLY A 223 -0.09 17.86 -11.19
N TRP A 224 0.81 18.32 -12.04
CA TRP A 224 1.11 19.75 -12.21
C TRP A 224 0.08 20.51 -13.07
N ASP A 225 -0.99 19.83 -13.50
CA ASP A 225 -2.20 20.41 -14.08
C ASP A 225 -3.26 20.75 -13.02
N GLU A 226 -3.03 20.42 -11.74
CA GLU A 226 -3.93 20.70 -10.63
C GLU A 226 -3.36 21.80 -9.70
N THR A 227 -4.24 22.65 -9.15
CA THR A 227 -3.90 23.54 -8.02
C THR A 227 -3.79 22.75 -6.72
N PHE A 228 -3.15 23.31 -5.68
CA PHE A 228 -3.04 22.63 -4.39
C PHE A 228 -4.42 22.27 -3.79
N ARG A 229 -4.59 21.01 -3.41
CA ARG A 229 -5.85 20.47 -2.89
C ARG A 229 -5.85 20.53 -1.36
N ALA A 230 -6.03 21.73 -0.81
CA ALA A 230 -6.12 21.95 0.65
C ALA A 230 -7.16 21.05 1.35
N ASN A 231 -8.24 20.68 0.64
CA ASN A 231 -9.25 19.76 1.14
C ASN A 231 -8.71 18.32 1.36
N ALA A 232 -7.72 17.87 0.58
CA ALA A 232 -7.08 16.57 0.78
C ALA A 232 -6.37 16.52 2.14
N VAL A 233 -5.60 17.57 2.44
CA VAL A 233 -4.81 17.70 3.67
C VAL A 233 -5.70 17.89 4.90
N THR A 234 -6.68 18.81 4.82
CA THR A 234 -7.60 19.05 5.95
C THR A 234 -8.44 17.81 6.26
N ARG A 235 -8.95 17.08 5.26
CA ARG A 235 -9.69 15.84 5.46
C ARG A 235 -8.83 14.73 6.05
N ALA A 236 -7.56 14.62 5.64
CA ALA A 236 -6.63 13.65 6.21
C ALA A 236 -6.41 13.91 7.71
N TRP A 237 -6.12 15.17 8.10
CA TRP A 237 -5.93 15.53 9.50
C TRP A 237 -7.20 15.49 10.34
N GLN A 238 -8.39 15.73 9.75
CA GLN A 238 -9.68 15.44 10.41
C GLN A 238 -9.82 13.98 10.83
N GLN A 239 -9.17 13.05 10.12
CA GLN A 239 -9.11 11.63 10.48
C GLN A 239 -7.85 11.26 11.27
N GLY A 240 -7.01 12.24 11.64
CA GLY A 240 -5.74 12.02 12.34
C GLY A 240 -4.68 11.31 11.50
N ARG A 241 -4.73 11.47 10.16
CA ARG A 241 -3.83 10.79 9.22
C ARG A 241 -2.88 11.80 8.58
N LEU A 242 -1.60 11.48 8.49
CA LEU A 242 -0.61 12.24 7.72
C LEU A 242 -0.90 12.06 6.22
N PRO A 243 -1.21 13.12 5.46
CA PRO A 243 -1.28 13.03 4.00
C PRO A 243 0.12 12.88 3.39
N MET A 244 0.30 11.88 2.53
CA MET A 244 1.47 11.73 1.68
C MET A 244 1.06 11.87 0.21
N MET A 245 1.47 12.98 -0.40
CA MET A 245 1.17 13.30 -1.79
C MET A 245 2.33 12.84 -2.67
N THR A 246 2.06 11.90 -3.57
CA THR A 246 2.92 11.68 -4.74
C THR A 246 2.63 12.80 -5.73
N TRP A 247 3.60 13.68 -5.95
CA TRP A 247 3.43 14.85 -6.80
C TRP A 247 4.25 14.68 -8.07
N GLU A 248 3.56 14.59 -9.20
CA GLU A 248 4.17 14.23 -10.48
C GLU A 248 4.21 15.45 -11.40
N SER A 249 5.39 15.79 -11.92
CA SER A 249 5.60 16.86 -12.90
C SER A 249 5.06 16.47 -14.28
N ARG A 250 3.75 16.25 -14.37
CA ARG A 250 2.96 15.95 -15.58
C ARG A 250 1.47 16.09 -15.25
N PRO A 251 0.56 15.98 -16.25
CA PRO A 251 -0.87 15.96 -15.97
C PRO A 251 -1.28 14.72 -15.17
N ILE A 252 -2.17 14.84 -14.19
CA ILE A 252 -2.60 13.72 -13.33
C ILE A 252 -3.32 12.60 -14.10
N SER A 253 -3.85 12.92 -15.27
CA SER A 253 -4.51 11.96 -16.16
C SER A 253 -3.54 11.18 -17.06
N ALA A 254 -2.23 11.50 -17.02
CA ALA A 254 -1.22 10.77 -17.77
C ALA A 254 -1.18 9.30 -17.34
N GLY A 255 -0.96 8.41 -18.30
CA GLY A 255 -0.85 6.98 -18.02
C GLY A 255 0.36 6.66 -17.15
N ASN A 256 0.25 5.60 -16.34
CA ASN A 256 1.43 5.00 -15.72
C ASN A 256 2.41 4.54 -16.81
N ASP A 257 3.69 4.48 -16.45
CA ASP A 257 4.79 4.05 -17.33
C ASP A 257 4.87 4.82 -18.67
N THR A 258 4.44 6.09 -18.67
CA THR A 258 4.48 6.98 -19.83
C THR A 258 5.63 7.97 -19.67
N VAL A 259 6.64 7.83 -20.54
CA VAL A 259 7.87 8.65 -20.52
C VAL A 259 7.76 9.95 -21.31
N ASP A 260 6.84 10.06 -22.27
CA ASP A 260 6.76 11.22 -23.16
C ASP A 260 5.97 12.36 -22.51
N ALA A 261 6.68 13.41 -22.08
CA ALA A 261 6.08 14.65 -21.56
C ALA A 261 7.04 15.85 -21.71
N PRO A 262 7.44 16.23 -22.94
CA PRO A 262 8.45 17.27 -23.19
C PRO A 262 8.06 18.66 -22.69
N GLU A 263 6.77 18.91 -22.44
CA GLU A 263 6.32 20.15 -21.79
C GLU A 263 6.70 20.25 -20.31
N TYR A 264 6.97 19.11 -19.68
CA TYR A 264 7.37 19.00 -18.29
C TYR A 264 8.83 18.49 -18.14
N SER A 265 9.66 18.64 -19.18
CA SER A 265 11.07 18.27 -19.12
C SER A 265 11.78 18.99 -17.96
N LEU A 266 12.75 18.33 -17.33
CA LEU A 266 13.52 18.90 -16.22
C LEU A 266 14.18 20.24 -16.58
N PRO A 267 14.78 20.44 -17.77
CA PRO A 267 15.33 21.74 -18.17
C PRO A 267 14.30 22.88 -18.19
N LYS A 268 13.05 22.62 -18.61
CA LYS A 268 11.97 23.64 -18.58
C LYS A 268 11.60 24.02 -17.16
N ILE A 269 11.56 23.04 -16.24
CA ILE A 269 11.28 23.26 -14.82
C ILE A 269 12.40 24.06 -14.18
N ILE A 270 13.65 23.63 -14.34
CA ILE A 270 14.84 24.34 -13.85
C ILE A 270 14.93 25.75 -14.43
N GLY A 271 14.54 25.92 -15.70
CA GLY A 271 14.50 27.21 -16.39
C GLY A 271 13.38 28.15 -15.95
N GLY A 272 12.55 27.74 -15.00
CA GLY A 272 11.54 28.59 -14.37
C GLY A 272 10.15 28.59 -15.01
N SER A 273 9.89 27.71 -15.98
CA SER A 273 8.61 27.69 -16.72
C SER A 273 7.40 27.42 -15.83
N PHE A 274 7.63 26.83 -14.65
CA PHE A 274 6.60 26.46 -13.68
C PHE A 274 6.68 27.26 -12.37
N ASP A 275 7.57 28.25 -12.26
CA ASP A 275 7.83 28.92 -10.97
C ASP A 275 6.59 29.63 -10.44
N ALA A 276 5.82 30.30 -11.30
CA ALA A 276 4.58 30.96 -10.89
C ALA A 276 3.58 29.96 -10.28
N TYR A 277 3.48 28.76 -10.86
CA TYR A 277 2.67 27.68 -10.34
C TYR A 277 3.20 27.20 -8.98
N LEU A 278 4.51 26.94 -8.87
CA LEU A 278 5.15 26.44 -7.65
C LEU A 278 5.06 27.44 -6.48
N HIS A 279 5.26 28.74 -6.75
CA HIS A 279 5.08 29.80 -5.76
C HIS A 279 3.63 29.85 -5.25
N GLN A 280 2.64 29.76 -6.15
CA GLN A 280 1.23 29.74 -5.73
C GLN A 280 0.92 28.47 -4.92
N TYR A 281 1.42 27.32 -5.36
CA TYR A 281 1.23 26.04 -4.67
C TYR A 281 1.80 26.07 -3.23
N ALA A 282 3.00 26.63 -3.06
CA ALA A 282 3.64 26.80 -1.76
C ALA A 282 2.86 27.76 -0.85
N LYS A 283 2.35 28.88 -1.39
CA LYS A 283 1.48 29.81 -0.65
C LYS A 283 0.20 29.14 -0.18
N ASP A 284 -0.41 28.30 -1.00
CA ASP A 284 -1.64 27.58 -0.65
C ASP A 284 -1.40 26.54 0.46
N ILE A 285 -0.22 25.92 0.50
CA ILE A 285 0.20 25.05 1.62
C ILE A 285 0.33 25.86 2.92
N VAL A 286 1.00 27.01 2.87
CA VAL A 286 1.14 27.90 4.03
C VAL A 286 -0.22 28.39 4.52
N ALA A 287 -1.12 28.77 3.62
CA ALA A 287 -2.48 29.18 3.94
C ALA A 287 -3.30 28.04 4.58
N THR A 288 -3.04 26.80 4.19
CA THR A 288 -3.70 25.63 4.80
C THR A 288 -3.20 25.35 6.22
N GLY A 289 -1.94 25.68 6.52
CA GLY A 289 -1.39 25.65 7.88
C GLY A 289 -1.26 24.25 8.49
N LEU A 290 -1.33 23.19 7.68
CA LEU A 290 -1.26 21.80 8.11
C LEU A 290 -0.14 21.07 7.36
N PRO A 291 0.64 20.20 8.03
CA PRO A 291 1.77 19.53 7.42
C PRO A 291 1.35 18.44 6.43
N LEU A 292 2.21 18.15 5.46
CA LEU A 292 2.06 17.01 4.53
C LEU A 292 3.43 16.47 4.12
N ALA A 293 3.47 15.20 3.74
CA ALA A 293 4.61 14.64 3.02
C ALA A 293 4.44 14.86 1.51
N ILE A 294 5.49 15.31 0.83
CA ILE A 294 5.54 15.42 -0.64
C ILE A 294 6.61 14.45 -1.15
N ARG A 295 6.17 13.52 -1.99
CA ARG A 295 6.97 12.55 -2.72
C ARG A 295 7.04 12.98 -4.19
N LEU A 296 7.84 14.02 -4.43
CA LEU A 296 8.02 14.65 -5.73
C LEU A 296 8.75 13.70 -6.69
N ASP A 297 8.23 13.52 -7.90
CA ASP A 297 8.91 12.85 -9.02
C ASP A 297 9.65 11.57 -8.59
N HIS A 298 8.85 10.69 -7.97
CA HIS A 298 9.27 9.39 -7.44
C HIS A 298 9.83 8.44 -8.50
N GLU A 299 10.54 7.40 -8.06
CA GLU A 299 11.09 6.35 -8.93
C GLU A 299 11.97 6.89 -10.06
N MET A 300 12.66 8.00 -9.79
CA MET A 300 13.54 8.69 -10.71
C MET A 300 14.72 7.85 -11.21
N ASN A 301 15.07 6.78 -10.49
CA ASN A 301 16.10 5.83 -10.89
C ASN A 301 15.61 4.76 -11.88
N SER A 302 14.36 4.84 -12.33
CA SER A 302 13.76 3.94 -13.32
C SER A 302 13.95 4.41 -14.76
N ASN A 303 13.17 3.85 -15.70
CA ASN A 303 13.11 4.29 -17.09
C ASN A 303 11.68 4.49 -17.62
N TRP A 304 10.68 4.65 -16.74
CA TRP A 304 9.26 4.65 -17.11
C TRP A 304 8.52 5.97 -16.86
N TYR A 305 9.19 6.97 -16.27
CA TYR A 305 8.60 8.29 -16.01
C TYR A 305 9.31 9.44 -16.73
N PRO A 306 8.62 10.57 -17.00
CA PRO A 306 9.16 11.64 -17.83
C PRO A 306 10.26 12.47 -17.15
N TRP A 307 10.38 12.39 -15.82
CA TRP A 307 11.42 13.01 -15.01
C TRP A 307 12.66 12.12 -14.83
N VAL A 308 12.71 10.95 -15.49
CA VAL A 308 13.94 10.16 -15.59
C VAL A 308 14.93 10.88 -16.52
N GLU A 309 16.22 10.82 -16.21
CA GLU A 309 17.26 11.48 -17.02
C GLU A 309 17.59 10.71 -18.31
N THR A 310 17.62 9.36 -18.26
CA THR A 310 17.98 8.51 -19.40
C THR A 310 17.11 7.26 -19.57
N ASP A 311 16.97 6.77 -20.81
CA ASP A 311 16.11 5.62 -21.18
C ASP A 311 16.66 4.23 -20.79
N GLY A 312 17.77 4.16 -20.06
CA GLY A 312 18.48 2.92 -19.75
C GLY A 312 19.44 2.43 -20.85
N LYS A 313 19.52 3.15 -21.98
CA LYS A 313 20.55 2.99 -23.03
C LYS A 313 21.49 4.20 -23.10
N GLY A 314 21.32 5.16 -22.18
CA GLY A 314 22.08 6.40 -22.12
C GLY A 314 21.54 7.52 -23.00
N ASN A 315 20.38 7.34 -23.66
CA ASN A 315 19.75 8.42 -24.40
C ASN A 315 18.94 9.31 -23.45
N SER A 316 18.97 10.61 -23.70
CA SER A 316 18.15 11.59 -22.97
C SER A 316 16.65 11.30 -23.14
N VAL A 317 15.89 11.37 -22.05
CA VAL A 317 14.43 11.34 -22.03
C VAL A 317 13.92 12.79 -22.00
N ASN A 318 13.01 13.18 -22.89
CA ASN A 318 12.43 14.54 -22.95
C ASN A 318 13.44 15.71 -23.05
N GLY A 319 14.71 15.46 -23.40
CA GLY A 319 15.76 16.47 -23.35
C GLY A 319 16.38 16.67 -21.96
N ASN A 320 16.05 15.82 -20.98
CA ASN A 320 16.67 15.79 -19.66
C ASN A 320 18.15 15.41 -19.74
N ASN A 321 18.99 16.03 -18.91
CA ASN A 321 20.41 15.72 -18.82
C ASN A 321 20.75 15.05 -17.49
N VAL A 322 21.89 14.36 -17.45
CA VAL A 322 22.41 13.80 -16.21
C VAL A 322 22.63 14.89 -15.17
N GLY A 323 22.07 14.70 -13.97
CA GLY A 323 22.09 15.65 -12.87
C GLY A 323 20.98 16.71 -12.90
N ASP A 324 20.11 16.74 -13.92
CA ASP A 324 18.97 17.65 -13.94
C ASP A 324 17.91 17.28 -12.90
N TYR A 325 17.79 16.00 -12.51
CA TYR A 325 16.85 15.60 -11.46
C TYR A 325 17.17 16.30 -10.14
N VAL A 326 18.45 16.31 -9.75
CA VAL A 326 18.92 17.00 -8.54
C VAL A 326 18.69 18.51 -8.63
N LYS A 327 18.98 19.13 -9.78
CA LYS A 327 18.76 20.58 -9.97
C LYS A 327 17.27 20.92 -9.86
N MET A 328 16.40 20.12 -10.50
CA MET A 328 14.95 20.30 -10.44
C MET A 328 14.43 20.17 -9.01
N TRP A 329 14.83 19.12 -8.29
CA TRP A 329 14.42 18.92 -6.90
C TRP A 329 14.78 20.12 -6.03
N ARG A 330 16.04 20.58 -6.11
CA ARG A 330 16.52 21.73 -5.33
C ARG A 330 15.78 23.01 -5.69
N HIS A 331 15.54 23.24 -6.99
CA HIS A 331 14.79 24.40 -7.47
C HIS A 331 13.37 24.46 -6.89
N VAL A 332 12.62 23.36 -6.96
CA VAL A 332 11.26 23.27 -6.37
C VAL A 332 11.31 23.48 -4.85
N HIS A 333 12.24 22.82 -4.17
CA HIS A 333 12.41 22.95 -2.72
C HIS A 333 12.74 24.40 -2.30
N ASP A 334 13.62 25.08 -3.05
CA ASP A 334 14.06 26.45 -2.72
C ASP A 334 12.93 27.48 -2.95
N ILE A 335 12.07 27.26 -3.96
CA ILE A 335 10.82 28.03 -4.11
C ILE A 335 9.93 27.84 -2.88
N PHE A 336 9.71 26.59 -2.46
CA PHE A 336 8.90 26.30 -1.27
C PHE A 336 9.52 26.87 0.01
N GLN A 337 10.85 26.87 0.12
CA GLN A 337 11.57 27.51 1.22
C GLN A 337 11.33 29.02 1.24
N SER A 338 11.38 29.67 0.08
CA SER A 338 11.20 31.12 -0.04
C SER A 338 9.80 31.60 0.37
N GLU A 339 8.79 30.75 0.17
CA GLU A 339 7.40 31.01 0.58
C GLU A 339 7.10 30.54 2.01
N GLY A 340 8.05 29.89 2.69
CA GLY A 340 7.88 29.37 4.06
C GLY A 340 7.18 28.02 4.17
N ALA A 341 6.82 27.39 3.04
CA ALA A 341 6.10 26.12 3.00
C ALA A 341 6.91 24.94 3.59
N ASN A 342 8.24 25.00 3.57
CA ASN A 342 9.11 23.96 4.14
C ASN A 342 8.95 23.75 5.66
N SER A 343 8.32 24.69 6.37
CA SER A 343 7.92 24.51 7.77
C SER A 343 6.79 23.47 7.93
N LEU A 344 6.03 23.19 6.87
CA LEU A 344 4.89 22.28 6.81
C LEU A 344 5.14 21.06 5.92
N VAL A 345 5.99 21.18 4.90
CA VAL A 345 6.28 20.11 3.95
C VAL A 345 7.38 19.18 4.47
N MET A 346 7.14 17.87 4.43
CA MET A 346 8.16 16.84 4.59
C MET A 346 8.56 16.30 3.22
N TRP A 347 9.82 16.48 2.84
CA TRP A 347 10.34 16.09 1.52
C TRP A 347 10.78 14.62 1.51
N VAL A 348 10.13 13.80 0.67
CA VAL A 348 10.33 12.34 0.58
C VAL A 348 10.99 11.97 -0.75
N TRP A 349 12.32 11.80 -0.75
CA TRP A 349 13.07 11.38 -1.94
C TRP A 349 12.97 9.87 -2.13
N SER A 350 12.14 9.41 -3.08
CA SER A 350 11.68 8.01 -3.14
C SER A 350 12.04 7.29 -4.45
N PRO A 351 13.21 6.66 -4.55
CA PRO A 351 13.54 5.76 -5.67
C PRO A 351 12.70 4.47 -5.70
N ASN A 352 12.80 3.74 -6.81
CA ASN A 352 12.34 2.35 -6.95
C ASN A 352 13.41 1.38 -6.46
N ILE A 353 13.00 0.17 -6.05
CA ILE A 353 13.92 -0.95 -5.78
C ILE A 353 14.85 -1.25 -6.97
N VAL A 354 16.09 -1.63 -6.67
CA VAL A 354 17.15 -1.76 -7.70
C VAL A 354 17.15 -3.10 -8.45
N ASN A 355 16.40 -4.09 -7.96
CA ASN A 355 16.46 -5.46 -8.47
C ASN A 355 15.97 -5.62 -9.92
N ASN A 356 15.12 -4.70 -10.42
CA ASN A 356 14.58 -4.76 -11.78
C ASN A 356 14.73 -3.46 -12.57
N LEU A 357 15.91 -2.86 -12.52
CA LEU A 357 16.29 -1.67 -13.29
C LEU A 357 17.20 -2.00 -14.48
N PRO A 358 17.24 -1.14 -15.52
CA PRO A 358 18.24 -1.22 -16.57
C PRO A 358 19.66 -1.30 -16.02
N ALA A 359 20.57 -2.00 -16.71
CA ALA A 359 21.94 -2.22 -16.22
C ALA A 359 22.69 -0.90 -15.95
N THR A 360 22.50 0.12 -16.79
CA THR A 360 23.10 1.45 -16.60
C THR A 360 22.59 2.18 -15.37
N HIS A 361 21.36 1.89 -14.94
CA HIS A 361 20.73 2.48 -13.76
C HIS A 361 21.06 1.74 -12.46
N LYS A 362 21.73 0.59 -12.57
CA LYS A 362 22.29 -0.17 -11.44
C LYS A 362 23.80 0.01 -11.31
N ALA A 363 24.40 0.86 -12.13
CA ALA A 363 25.82 1.14 -12.06
C ALA A 363 26.15 1.91 -10.77
N ASP A 364 27.30 1.60 -10.18
CA ASP A 364 27.77 2.25 -8.96
C ASP A 364 27.70 3.78 -9.08
N GLY A 365 27.04 4.41 -8.11
CA GLY A 365 26.90 5.86 -8.05
C GLY A 365 25.74 6.45 -8.86
N TYR A 366 25.02 5.66 -9.67
CA TYR A 366 23.86 6.17 -10.42
C TYR A 366 22.78 6.70 -9.49
N LEU A 367 22.32 5.89 -8.51
CA LEU A 367 21.30 6.33 -7.56
C LEU A 367 21.81 7.48 -6.68
N ALA A 368 23.09 7.45 -6.28
CA ALA A 368 23.71 8.53 -5.52
C ALA A 368 23.73 9.86 -6.30
N GLY A 369 23.90 9.80 -7.63
CA GLY A 369 23.83 10.97 -8.52
C GLY A 369 22.45 11.63 -8.60
N LEU A 370 21.40 10.92 -8.17
CA LEU A 370 20.02 11.42 -8.12
C LEU A 370 19.64 11.97 -6.74
N TYR A 371 20.53 11.87 -5.74
CA TYR A 371 20.27 12.35 -4.38
C TYR A 371 20.52 13.86 -4.25
N PRO A 372 19.51 14.66 -3.87
CA PRO A 372 19.64 16.11 -3.85
C PRO A 372 20.43 16.64 -2.63
N GLY A 373 20.72 15.79 -1.63
CA GLY A 373 21.50 16.14 -0.44
C GLY A 373 20.65 16.29 0.82
N ASP A 374 21.26 16.12 1.99
CA ASP A 374 20.58 16.04 3.29
C ASP A 374 19.74 17.26 3.65
N GLN A 375 20.06 18.45 3.14
CA GLN A 375 19.31 19.68 3.41
C GLN A 375 17.99 19.77 2.63
N TYR A 376 17.80 18.93 1.61
CA TYR A 376 16.65 18.92 0.70
C TYR A 376 15.72 17.72 0.93
N VAL A 377 16.07 16.85 1.88
CA VAL A 377 15.39 15.57 2.12
C VAL A 377 15.13 15.39 3.61
N ASP A 378 13.88 15.18 3.95
CA ASP A 378 13.46 14.84 5.30
C ASP A 378 13.42 13.31 5.50
N TRP A 379 12.84 12.58 4.53
CA TRP A 379 12.80 11.12 4.49
C TRP A 379 13.35 10.56 3.18
N VAL A 380 14.06 9.45 3.28
CA VAL A 380 14.36 8.61 2.13
C VAL A 380 13.19 7.66 1.91
N GLY A 381 12.56 7.76 0.75
CA GLY A 381 11.49 6.86 0.33
C GLY A 381 12.02 5.61 -0.36
N LEU A 382 11.15 4.63 -0.57
CA LEU A 382 11.40 3.49 -1.46
C LEU A 382 10.07 2.94 -1.97
N SER A 383 9.91 2.87 -3.29
CA SER A 383 8.85 2.08 -3.93
C SER A 383 9.34 0.65 -4.15
N GLY A 384 8.54 -0.35 -3.78
CA GLY A 384 8.92 -1.76 -3.96
C GLY A 384 7.74 -2.72 -3.95
N TYR A 385 7.67 -3.56 -4.99
CA TYR A 385 6.53 -4.44 -5.22
C TYR A 385 6.96 -5.87 -5.49
N LEU A 386 6.21 -6.85 -4.96
CA LEU A 386 6.23 -8.22 -5.46
C LEU A 386 5.30 -8.33 -6.68
N ARG A 387 5.85 -8.21 -7.90
CA ARG A 387 5.08 -8.24 -9.15
C ARG A 387 5.56 -9.29 -10.15
N PRO A 388 4.66 -9.91 -10.93
CA PRO A 388 5.02 -10.72 -12.09
C PRO A 388 5.58 -9.84 -13.23
N PRO A 389 6.29 -10.42 -14.22
CA PRO A 389 6.60 -11.84 -14.33
C PRO A 389 7.68 -12.28 -13.32
N TYR A 390 7.55 -13.50 -12.80
CA TYR A 390 8.54 -14.09 -11.90
C TYR A 390 9.52 -14.95 -12.69
N LYS A 391 10.81 -14.77 -12.44
CA LYS A 391 11.91 -15.56 -13.03
C LYS A 391 12.24 -16.71 -12.07
N ALA A 392 12.96 -17.73 -12.56
CA ALA A 392 13.22 -18.94 -11.79
C ALA A 392 14.09 -18.69 -10.54
N ASP A 393 14.86 -17.61 -10.55
CA ASP A 393 15.74 -17.13 -9.48
C ASP A 393 15.09 -16.05 -8.59
N ASN A 394 13.81 -15.69 -8.83
CA ASN A 394 13.09 -14.82 -7.92
C ASN A 394 12.90 -15.50 -6.56
N ASP A 395 13.23 -14.79 -5.50
CA ASP A 395 12.76 -15.08 -4.15
C ASP A 395 11.64 -14.09 -3.77
N TYR A 396 10.83 -14.47 -2.78
CA TYR A 396 9.65 -13.72 -2.33
C TYR A 396 9.84 -13.22 -0.91
N THR A 397 11.09 -12.93 -0.54
CA THR A 397 11.47 -12.45 0.79
C THR A 397 11.65 -10.93 0.82
N PHE A 398 11.61 -10.38 2.03
CA PHE A 398 11.98 -8.99 2.29
C PHE A 398 13.39 -8.68 1.78
N ASP A 399 14.36 -9.54 2.11
CA ASP A 399 15.77 -9.30 1.78
C ASP A 399 16.00 -9.29 0.26
N TYR A 400 15.35 -10.18 -0.48
CA TYR A 400 15.39 -10.16 -1.95
C TYR A 400 14.76 -8.90 -2.55
N THR A 401 13.66 -8.43 -1.95
CA THR A 401 12.92 -7.28 -2.48
C THR A 401 13.63 -5.95 -2.15
N TYR A 402 14.09 -5.79 -0.91
CA TYR A 402 14.53 -4.51 -0.37
C TYR A 402 16.00 -4.46 0.02
N GLY A 403 16.66 -5.59 0.29
CA GLY A 403 17.98 -5.64 0.93
C GLY A 403 19.05 -4.83 0.22
N GLU A 404 19.24 -5.04 -1.09
CA GLU A 404 20.25 -4.30 -1.86
C GLU A 404 19.90 -2.81 -1.97
N SER A 405 18.62 -2.49 -2.18
CA SER A 405 18.15 -1.10 -2.23
C SER A 405 18.40 -0.39 -0.89
N LEU A 406 18.04 -1.00 0.23
CA LEU A 406 18.26 -0.44 1.57
C LEU A 406 19.74 -0.24 1.87
N LYS A 407 20.60 -1.18 1.46
CA LYS A 407 22.04 -1.05 1.58
C LYS A 407 22.57 0.17 0.81
N GLU A 408 22.12 0.36 -0.43
CA GLU A 408 22.52 1.50 -1.25
C GLU A 408 22.00 2.83 -0.66
N LEU A 409 20.72 2.89 -0.26
CA LEU A 409 20.13 4.07 0.37
C LEU A 409 20.87 4.48 1.66
N ARG A 410 21.21 3.51 2.51
CA ARG A 410 21.97 3.75 3.74
C ARG A 410 23.40 4.19 3.47
N ALA A 411 23.97 3.88 2.31
CA ALA A 411 25.27 4.41 1.90
C ALA A 411 25.17 5.86 1.44
N ILE A 412 24.05 6.25 0.83
CA ILE A 412 23.79 7.60 0.31
C ILE A 412 23.44 8.59 1.44
N ALA A 413 22.52 8.20 2.34
CA ALA A 413 21.99 9.11 3.35
C ALA A 413 21.75 8.43 4.70
N LYS A 414 21.89 9.20 5.79
CA LYS A 414 21.58 8.78 7.18
C LYS A 414 20.26 9.42 7.63
N LYS A 415 19.19 9.09 6.92
CA LYS A 415 17.84 9.64 7.12
C LYS A 415 16.85 8.51 7.41
N PRO A 416 15.73 8.78 8.10
CA PRO A 416 14.67 7.79 8.25
C PRO A 416 14.15 7.32 6.89
N ILE A 417 13.84 6.03 6.80
CA ILE A 417 13.37 5.39 5.57
C ILE A 417 11.86 5.16 5.65
N MET A 418 11.12 5.64 4.65
CA MET A 418 9.70 5.36 4.48
C MET A 418 9.53 4.46 3.26
N LEU A 419 9.03 3.23 3.45
CA LEU A 419 8.66 2.37 2.31
C LEU A 419 7.38 2.95 1.69
N SER A 420 7.56 3.91 0.80
CA SER A 420 6.58 4.94 0.45
C SER A 420 5.47 4.41 -0.44
N GLU A 421 5.73 3.33 -1.16
CA GLU A 421 4.71 2.66 -1.97
C GLU A 421 5.07 1.18 -2.11
N ILE A 422 4.30 0.30 -1.47
CA ILE A 422 4.55 -1.13 -1.51
C ILE A 422 3.29 -1.95 -1.81
N GLY A 423 3.48 -3.16 -2.32
CA GLY A 423 2.40 -4.11 -2.49
C GLY A 423 2.89 -5.48 -2.94
N ALA A 424 2.08 -6.51 -2.71
CA ALA A 424 2.34 -7.86 -3.19
C ALA A 424 1.18 -8.44 -4.04
N SER A 425 1.51 -9.03 -5.19
CA SER A 425 0.54 -9.46 -6.20
C SER A 425 0.05 -10.84 -5.85
N GLU A 426 -1.24 -11.09 -6.06
CA GLU A 426 -1.80 -12.44 -5.92
C GLU A 426 -1.32 -13.40 -7.01
N THR A 427 -0.78 -12.87 -8.11
CA THR A 427 -0.23 -13.70 -9.18
C THR A 427 0.86 -14.61 -8.62
N GLY A 428 0.83 -15.89 -8.97
CA GLY A 428 1.77 -16.90 -8.45
C GLY A 428 1.47 -17.42 -7.05
N GLY A 429 0.59 -16.76 -6.27
CA GLY A 429 0.19 -17.21 -4.95
C GLY A 429 1.23 -16.98 -3.85
N HIS A 430 2.22 -16.13 -4.08
CA HIS A 430 3.33 -15.86 -3.15
C HIS A 430 3.03 -14.76 -2.12
N LYS A 431 1.93 -14.01 -2.30
CA LYS A 431 1.59 -12.83 -1.49
C LYS A 431 1.62 -13.05 0.02
N ALA A 432 0.93 -14.08 0.51
CA ALA A 432 0.84 -14.31 1.97
C ALA A 432 2.23 -14.60 2.58
N ALA A 433 3.04 -15.43 1.92
CA ALA A 433 4.41 -15.73 2.38
C ALA A 433 5.32 -14.50 2.31
N TRP A 434 5.19 -13.70 1.25
CA TRP A 434 5.93 -12.44 1.14
C TRP A 434 5.52 -11.45 2.22
N ILE A 435 4.23 -11.34 2.57
CA ILE A 435 3.76 -10.49 3.67
C ILE A 435 4.37 -10.93 5.00
N SER A 436 4.38 -12.24 5.30
CA SER A 436 5.05 -12.75 6.50
C SER A 436 6.53 -12.38 6.52
N SER A 437 7.24 -12.62 5.40
CA SER A 437 8.66 -12.26 5.28
C SER A 437 8.90 -10.75 5.38
N PHE A 438 7.98 -9.92 4.88
CA PHE A 438 8.05 -8.47 4.96
C PHE A 438 8.08 -8.00 6.42
N PHE A 439 7.18 -8.49 7.26
CA PHE A 439 7.18 -8.17 8.68
C PHE A 439 8.36 -8.82 9.43
N ASP A 440 8.80 -10.02 9.04
CA ASP A 440 10.04 -10.61 9.56
C ASP A 440 11.29 -9.75 9.23
N GLY A 441 11.29 -9.07 8.08
CA GLY A 441 12.33 -8.12 7.71
C GLY A 441 12.27 -6.84 8.54
N LEU A 442 11.07 -6.27 8.74
CA LEU A 442 10.89 -5.07 9.55
C LEU A 442 11.33 -5.26 11.01
N SER A 443 11.13 -6.45 11.58
CA SER A 443 11.50 -6.75 12.97
C SER A 443 13.01 -6.83 13.21
N LYS A 444 13.82 -6.95 12.14
CA LYS A 444 15.27 -7.02 12.26
C LYS A 444 15.85 -5.68 12.74
N PRO A 445 16.75 -5.66 13.75
CA PRO A 445 17.31 -4.42 14.30
C PRO A 445 17.99 -3.51 13.27
N GLU A 446 18.62 -4.07 12.23
CA GLU A 446 19.22 -3.31 11.13
C GLU A 446 18.20 -2.50 10.31
N ASN A 447 16.90 -2.79 10.44
CA ASN A 447 15.79 -2.11 9.78
C ASN A 447 15.01 -1.20 10.74
N SER A 448 15.61 -0.82 11.87
CA SER A 448 15.04 0.14 12.84
C SER A 448 14.95 1.58 12.31
N ASP A 449 15.71 1.91 11.26
CA ASP A 449 15.64 3.19 10.54
C ASP A 449 14.43 3.30 9.61
N ILE A 450 13.70 2.21 9.38
CA ILE A 450 12.45 2.22 8.59
C ILE A 450 11.31 2.75 9.45
N VAL A 451 10.90 4.00 9.26
CA VAL A 451 9.83 4.64 10.07
C VAL A 451 8.42 4.22 9.67
N GLY A 452 8.26 3.43 8.61
CA GLY A 452 6.97 2.85 8.26
C GLY A 452 6.86 2.46 6.80
N PHE A 453 5.64 2.16 6.38
CA PHE A 453 5.32 1.86 5.00
C PHE A 453 3.95 2.42 4.58
N SER A 454 3.72 2.56 3.28
CA SER A 454 2.40 2.82 2.71
C SER A 454 2.02 1.78 1.67
N TRP A 455 0.96 1.04 1.95
CA TRP A 455 0.48 -0.04 1.09
C TRP A 455 -0.39 0.49 -0.05
N PHE A 456 -0.09 0.10 -1.28
CA PHE A 456 -0.88 0.44 -2.44
C PHE A 456 -2.07 -0.52 -2.59
N ASN A 457 -3.22 -0.18 -2.00
CA ASN A 457 -4.39 -1.06 -1.89
C ASN A 457 -5.33 -0.93 -3.09
N LEU A 458 -4.84 -1.28 -4.28
CA LEU A 458 -5.55 -1.20 -5.56
C LEU A 458 -5.41 -2.49 -6.38
N ALA A 459 -6.32 -2.70 -7.33
CA ALA A 459 -6.16 -3.73 -8.35
C ALA A 459 -5.93 -3.07 -9.70
N VAL A 460 -4.73 -3.22 -10.27
CA VAL A 460 -4.32 -2.51 -11.48
C VAL A 460 -3.95 -3.51 -12.57
N THR A 461 -4.53 -3.34 -13.76
CA THR A 461 -4.11 -4.08 -14.94
C THR A 461 -3.11 -3.25 -15.72
N SER A 462 -1.89 -3.76 -15.87
CA SER A 462 -0.76 -3.08 -16.52
C SER A 462 0.03 -4.06 -17.38
N TYR A 463 1.00 -3.55 -18.14
CA TYR A 463 2.00 -4.37 -18.81
C TYR A 463 3.29 -4.30 -18.00
N VAL A 464 3.74 -5.45 -17.48
CA VAL A 464 5.03 -5.56 -16.81
C VAL A 464 5.97 -6.34 -17.72
N GLU A 465 7.09 -5.72 -18.10
CA GLU A 465 8.04 -6.32 -19.06
C GLU A 465 7.35 -6.78 -20.36
N GLY A 466 6.36 -6.03 -20.84
CA GLY A 466 5.56 -6.37 -22.03
C GLY A 466 4.47 -7.43 -21.81
N VAL A 467 4.32 -7.95 -20.60
CA VAL A 467 3.29 -8.95 -20.25
C VAL A 467 2.11 -8.27 -19.55
N ARG A 468 0.91 -8.40 -20.11
CA ARG A 468 -0.31 -7.90 -19.47
C ARG A 468 -0.63 -8.74 -18.23
N ALA A 469 -0.68 -8.09 -17.06
CA ALA A 469 -1.04 -8.73 -15.81
C ALA A 469 -2.00 -7.84 -15.01
N THR A 470 -2.96 -8.48 -14.33
CA THR A 470 -3.76 -7.82 -13.29
C THR A 470 -3.07 -8.04 -11.96
N ASN A 471 -2.48 -6.97 -11.44
CA ASN A 471 -1.88 -6.97 -10.13
C ASN A 471 -2.91 -6.59 -9.09
N ASP A 472 -3.35 -7.56 -8.30
CA ASP A 472 -4.26 -7.34 -7.17
C ASP A 472 -3.46 -7.10 -5.89
N TRP A 473 -3.16 -5.84 -5.62
CA TRP A 473 -2.39 -5.41 -4.47
C TRP A 473 -3.21 -5.33 -3.20
N ARG A 474 -4.55 -5.32 -3.28
CA ARG A 474 -5.44 -5.12 -2.12
C ARG A 474 -5.10 -6.05 -0.95
N ILE A 475 -4.98 -5.52 0.26
CA ILE A 475 -4.65 -6.28 1.48
C ILE A 475 -5.68 -7.40 1.70
N ASP A 476 -6.94 -7.10 1.39
CA ASP A 476 -8.10 -7.99 1.56
C ASP A 476 -8.46 -8.78 0.30
N SER A 477 -7.54 -8.95 -0.65
CA SER A 477 -7.73 -9.74 -1.89
C SER A 477 -8.05 -11.22 -1.60
N ARG A 478 -7.45 -11.80 -0.55
CA ARG A 478 -7.72 -13.15 -0.05
C ARG A 478 -7.65 -13.20 1.48
N ALA A 479 -8.29 -14.22 2.05
CA ALA A 479 -8.31 -14.42 3.50
C ALA A 479 -6.92 -14.73 4.09
N ASP A 480 -6.08 -15.50 3.39
CA ASP A 480 -4.72 -15.83 3.84
C ASP A 480 -3.78 -14.62 3.75
N SER A 481 -3.85 -13.84 2.67
CA SER A 481 -3.12 -12.57 2.54
C SER A 481 -3.49 -11.57 3.65
N LEU A 482 -4.80 -11.42 3.93
CA LEU A 482 -5.29 -10.56 5.00
C LEU A 482 -4.88 -11.07 6.40
N SER A 483 -4.92 -12.39 6.61
CA SER A 483 -4.51 -13.01 7.87
C SER A 483 -3.02 -12.75 8.16
N ALA A 484 -2.14 -13.02 7.18
CA ALA A 484 -0.70 -12.75 7.29
C ALA A 484 -0.42 -11.26 7.56
N PHE A 485 -1.21 -10.36 6.95
CA PHE A 485 -1.06 -8.93 7.16
C PHE A 485 -1.45 -8.50 8.58
N ILE A 486 -2.59 -8.98 9.11
CA ILE A 486 -3.01 -8.66 10.48
C ILE A 486 -2.02 -9.23 11.50
N GLU A 487 -1.57 -10.47 11.30
CA GLU A 487 -0.57 -11.11 12.16
C GLU A 487 0.72 -10.30 12.24
N GLY A 488 1.26 -9.89 11.08
CA GLY A 488 2.47 -9.06 11.04
C GLY A 488 2.28 -7.67 11.65
N LEU A 489 1.21 -6.96 11.28
CA LEU A 489 0.96 -5.59 11.75
C LEU A 489 0.76 -5.49 13.27
N THR A 490 0.30 -6.56 13.91
CA THR A 490 -0.01 -6.59 15.35
C THR A 490 1.13 -7.13 16.22
N ARG A 491 2.30 -7.42 15.63
CA ARG A 491 3.51 -7.80 16.36
C ARG A 491 3.97 -6.65 17.26
N PRO A 492 4.10 -6.85 18.58
CA PRO A 492 4.50 -5.78 19.49
C PRO A 492 5.93 -5.28 19.24
N GLU A 493 6.83 -6.14 18.75
CA GLU A 493 8.23 -5.83 18.43
C GLU A 493 8.42 -4.91 17.22
N ASP A 494 7.41 -4.81 16.34
CA ASP A 494 7.50 -3.95 15.14
C ASP A 494 7.06 -2.51 15.42
N HIS A 495 6.55 -2.24 16.62
CA HIS A 495 6.26 -0.90 17.15
C HIS A 495 5.37 -0.04 16.24
N PHE A 496 4.32 -0.59 15.61
CA PHE A 496 3.38 0.21 14.84
C PHE A 496 2.47 1.08 15.73
N THR A 497 2.13 2.27 15.23
CA THR A 497 1.04 3.06 15.78
C THR A 497 -0.29 2.46 15.35
N LEU A 498 -1.01 1.79 16.26
CA LEU A 498 -2.30 1.21 15.95
C LEU A 498 -3.43 2.12 16.40
N THR A 499 -4.27 2.53 15.45
CA THR A 499 -5.52 3.23 15.72
C THR A 499 -6.68 2.27 15.49
N PRO A 500 -7.64 2.09 16.42
CA PRO A 500 -8.78 1.21 16.19
C PRO A 500 -9.55 1.59 14.92
N ALA A 501 -9.96 0.61 14.12
CA ALA A 501 -10.92 0.86 13.04
C ALA A 501 -12.24 1.37 13.62
N LYS A 502 -12.91 2.32 12.94
CA LYS A 502 -14.21 2.85 13.35
C LYS A 502 -15.26 1.74 13.42
#